data_AF-A0AAW0JQP8-F1
#
_entry.id   AF-A0AAW0JQP8-F1
#
_cell.length_a   1.000
_cell.length_b   1.000
_cell.length_c   1.000
_cell.angle_alpha   90.00
_cell.angle_beta   90.00
_cell.angle_gamma   90.00
#
_symmetry.space_group_name_H-M   'P 1'
#
loop_
_entity.id
_entity.type
_entity.pdbx_description
1 polymer ?
#
loop_
_entity_poly.entity_id
_entity_poly.type
_entity_poly.pdbx_seq_one_letter_code
_entity_poly.pdbx_strand_id
1 'polypeptide(L)'
;MEASFRPSVSFLFLFLAFLFLPNFFFFFCTGLSDLRCIDTERQALLNFKQHLIDSSNRLSSWTAHGDCCQWVGVVCHNLTAHVHELHLRSIPPIWDDFTTDKQYDAEIEAWERSMFGGKLHPSLLDLKHLNYFDLSFNNFSASPIPSFLGSMKSLTSLNLSHARFVGLIPHQLGNLSNLHFLNLESSNAILH
;
A
#
# COMPACT_ATOMS: atom_id res chain seq x y z
N MET A 1 -62.40 51.62 20.60
CA MET A 1 -62.03 50.99 21.89
C MET A 1 -60.53 50.81 21.87
N GLU A 2 -59.88 51.66 22.66
CA GLU A 2 -58.45 51.62 22.93
C GLU A 2 -58.06 50.26 23.51
N ALA A 3 -57.00 49.66 22.97
CA ALA A 3 -56.23 48.65 23.67
C ALA A 3 -54.75 48.99 23.46
N SER A 4 -54.21 49.71 24.45
CA SER A 4 -52.79 49.96 24.62
C SER A 4 -52.06 48.64 24.82
N PHE A 5 -51.10 48.31 23.95
CA PHE A 5 -50.09 47.29 24.26
C PHE A 5 -48.74 47.98 24.43
N ARG A 6 -48.33 48.12 25.70
CA ARG A 6 -47.02 48.63 26.11
C ARG A 6 -45.98 47.52 25.87
N PRO A 7 -44.92 47.74 25.07
CA PRO A 7 -43.83 46.78 25.01
C PRO A 7 -43.09 46.80 26.36
N SER A 8 -42.96 45.63 26.99
CA SER A 8 -42.20 45.46 28.22
C SER A 8 -40.70 45.60 27.95
N VAL A 9 -39.96 46.11 28.94
CA VAL A 9 -38.50 46.37 28.92
C VAL A 9 -37.66 45.10 28.69
N SER A 10 -38.29 43.95 28.46
CA SER A 10 -37.64 42.66 28.19
C SER A 10 -37.15 42.50 26.74
N PHE A 11 -37.37 43.48 25.87
CA PHE A 11 -36.86 43.49 24.48
C PHE A 11 -35.51 44.20 24.30
N LEU A 12 -34.90 44.73 25.36
CA LEU A 12 -33.62 45.47 25.30
C LEU A 12 -32.42 44.72 25.90
N PHE A 13 -32.57 43.43 26.24
CA PHE A 13 -31.47 42.59 26.76
C PHE A 13 -31.23 41.29 26.00
N LEU A 14 -31.79 41.12 24.79
CA LEU A 14 -31.43 40.02 23.89
C LEU A 14 -30.54 40.45 22.72
N PHE A 15 -29.99 41.67 22.76
CA PHE A 15 -29.03 42.16 21.76
C PHE A 15 -27.62 42.46 22.32
N LEU A 16 -27.36 42.12 23.60
CA LEU A 16 -26.05 42.29 24.24
C LEU A 16 -25.57 41.04 24.98
N ALA A 17 -25.97 39.85 24.52
CA ALA A 17 -25.40 38.57 24.96
C ALA A 17 -24.67 37.82 23.83
N PHE A 18 -24.34 38.50 22.73
CA PHE A 18 -23.62 37.94 21.57
C PHE A 18 -22.13 38.34 21.49
N LEU A 19 -21.55 38.91 22.55
CA LEU A 19 -20.17 39.41 22.49
C LEU A 19 -19.19 38.84 23.52
N PHE A 20 -19.59 37.88 24.39
CA PHE A 20 -18.64 37.23 25.30
C PHE A 20 -19.01 35.77 25.64
N LEU A 21 -19.13 34.93 24.62
CA LEU A 21 -18.73 33.53 24.79
C LEU A 21 -17.40 33.40 24.03
N PRO A 22 -16.32 32.90 24.66
CA PRO A 22 -15.09 32.64 23.92
C PRO A 22 -15.46 31.74 22.74
N ASN A 23 -14.81 31.96 21.60
CA ASN A 23 -14.81 31.04 20.47
C ASN A 23 -14.31 29.66 20.97
N PHE A 24 -15.18 28.92 21.64
CA PHE A 24 -15.15 27.48 21.61
C PHE A 24 -15.62 27.18 20.19
N PHE A 25 -14.66 27.21 19.26
CA PHE A 25 -14.69 26.26 18.18
C PHE A 25 -14.97 24.93 18.88
N PHE A 26 -16.22 24.48 18.80
CA PHE A 26 -16.50 23.07 18.88
C PHE A 26 -15.69 22.48 17.72
N PHE A 27 -14.42 22.14 18.02
CA PHE A 27 -13.81 20.99 17.42
C PHE A 27 -14.76 19.86 17.76
N PHE A 28 -15.76 19.67 16.90
CA PHE A 28 -16.24 18.34 16.64
C PHE A 28 -14.99 17.61 16.16
N CYS A 29 -14.27 17.03 17.12
CA CYS A 29 -13.48 15.86 16.84
C CYS A 29 -14.53 14.83 16.42
N THR A 30 -14.89 14.81 15.14
CA THR A 30 -15.51 13.64 14.53
C THR A 30 -14.43 12.58 14.61
N GLY A 31 -14.34 11.92 15.77
CA GLY A 31 -13.46 10.80 16.00
C GLY A 31 -13.70 9.80 14.88
N LEU A 32 -12.60 9.43 14.22
CA LEU A 32 -12.53 8.70 12.96
C LEU A 32 -13.15 9.45 11.76
N SER A 33 -12.50 10.54 11.33
CA SER A 33 -12.42 10.80 9.89
C SER A 33 -11.83 9.54 9.25
N ASP A 34 -12.68 8.74 8.61
CA ASP A 34 -12.40 7.62 7.71
C ASP A 34 -10.89 7.46 7.49
N LEU A 35 -10.23 6.52 8.22
CA LEU A 35 -8.79 6.23 8.12
C LEU A 35 -8.52 5.67 6.72
N ARG A 36 -8.57 6.57 5.75
CA ARG A 36 -8.38 6.31 4.34
C ARG A 36 -6.89 6.27 4.06
N CYS A 37 -6.53 5.43 3.11
CA CYS A 37 -5.23 5.44 2.49
C CYS A 37 -4.73 6.86 2.16
N ILE A 38 -3.46 7.08 2.46
CA ILE A 38 -2.76 8.34 2.18
C ILE A 38 -2.62 8.52 0.67
N ASP A 39 -3.09 9.67 0.16
CA ASP A 39 -3.15 9.91 -1.28
C ASP A 39 -1.80 9.81 -2.00
N THR A 40 -0.71 10.24 -1.37
CA THR A 40 0.64 10.12 -1.97
C THR A 40 1.06 8.67 -2.14
N GLU A 41 0.77 7.81 -1.15
CA GLU A 41 1.08 6.38 -1.20
C GLU A 41 0.19 5.66 -2.21
N ARG A 42 -1.10 6.03 -2.27
CA ARG A 42 -2.03 5.56 -3.29
C ARG A 42 -1.53 5.84 -4.71
N GLN A 43 -1.10 7.08 -4.97
CA GLN A 43 -0.56 7.47 -6.28
C GLN A 43 0.76 6.76 -6.58
N ALA A 44 1.62 6.58 -5.58
CA ALA A 44 2.86 5.83 -5.71
C ALA A 44 2.62 4.37 -6.15
N LEU A 45 1.64 3.71 -5.53
CA LEU A 45 1.21 2.36 -5.86
C LEU A 45 0.56 2.28 -7.25
N LEU A 46 -0.28 3.24 -7.64
CA LEU A 46 -0.87 3.27 -8.99
C LEU A 46 0.19 3.49 -10.08
N ASN A 47 1.19 4.35 -9.82
CA ASN A 47 2.32 4.54 -10.73
C ASN A 47 3.19 3.28 -10.80
N PHE A 48 3.42 2.62 -9.66
CA PHE A 48 4.12 1.34 -9.62
C PHE A 48 3.39 0.27 -10.44
N LYS A 49 2.06 0.16 -10.30
CA LYS A 49 1.21 -0.75 -11.07
C LYS A 49 1.37 -0.59 -12.58
N GLN A 50 1.53 0.62 -13.10
CA GLN A 50 1.70 0.88 -14.54
C GLN A 50 2.98 0.26 -15.13
N HIS A 51 3.95 -0.07 -14.29
CA HIS A 51 5.24 -0.62 -14.69
C HIS A 51 5.36 -2.13 -14.48
N LEU A 52 4.34 -2.74 -13.89
CA LEU A 52 4.23 -4.18 -13.74
C LEU A 52 3.52 -4.79 -14.96
N ILE A 53 3.95 -5.99 -15.33
CA ILE A 53 3.17 -6.86 -16.22
C ILE A 53 2.30 -7.75 -15.33
N ASP A 54 0.98 -7.57 -15.41
CA ASP A 54 -0.03 -8.33 -14.64
C ASP A 54 -1.07 -8.94 -15.58
N SER A 55 -0.67 -9.98 -16.31
CA SER A 55 -1.51 -10.65 -17.32
C SER A 55 -2.79 -11.26 -16.74
N SER A 56 -2.76 -11.60 -15.44
CA SER A 56 -3.90 -12.18 -14.71
C SER A 56 -4.80 -11.15 -14.01
N ASN A 57 -4.47 -9.86 -14.11
CA ASN A 57 -5.22 -8.76 -13.50
C ASN A 57 -5.41 -8.91 -11.97
N ARG A 58 -4.38 -9.43 -11.28
CA ARG A 58 -4.37 -9.57 -9.80
C ARG A 58 -4.47 -8.22 -9.08
N LEU A 59 -3.99 -7.15 -9.71
CA LEU A 59 -4.06 -5.80 -9.18
C LEU A 59 -5.35 -5.07 -9.57
N SER A 60 -6.40 -5.79 -9.99
CA SER A 60 -7.68 -5.20 -10.38
C SER A 60 -8.33 -4.32 -9.31
N SER A 61 -8.12 -4.64 -8.02
CA SER A 61 -8.63 -3.81 -6.91
C SER A 61 -7.94 -2.46 -6.79
N TRP A 62 -6.77 -2.27 -7.41
CA TRP A 62 -5.99 -1.03 -7.33
C TRP A 62 -6.56 0.02 -8.28
N THR A 63 -7.44 0.87 -7.76
CA THR A 63 -8.24 1.83 -8.53
C THR A 63 -7.84 3.29 -8.27
N ALA A 64 -8.11 4.17 -9.24
CA ALA A 64 -7.83 5.60 -9.12
C ALA A 64 -8.66 6.29 -8.02
N HIS A 65 -9.79 5.71 -7.64
CA HIS A 65 -10.66 6.18 -6.58
C HIS A 65 -10.95 5.01 -5.65
N GLY A 66 -10.77 5.23 -4.35
CA GLY A 66 -10.95 4.20 -3.33
C GLY A 66 -9.85 4.22 -2.28
N ASP A 67 -10.07 3.45 -1.22
CA ASP A 67 -9.12 3.27 -0.14
C ASP A 67 -8.10 2.18 -0.50
N CYS A 68 -6.81 2.55 -0.65
CA CYS A 68 -5.77 1.58 -0.96
C CYS A 68 -5.52 0.57 0.17
N CYS A 69 -5.95 0.86 1.39
CA CYS A 69 -5.87 -0.09 2.50
C CYS A 69 -6.85 -1.26 2.37
N GLN A 70 -7.76 -1.20 1.40
CA GLN A 70 -8.65 -2.30 1.00
C GLN A 70 -8.16 -3.03 -0.25
N TRP A 71 -7.00 -2.66 -0.81
CA TRP A 71 -6.49 -3.33 -2.01
C TRP A 71 -5.88 -4.67 -1.67
N VAL A 72 -6.11 -5.65 -2.55
CA VAL A 72 -5.46 -6.96 -2.47
C VAL A 72 -3.95 -6.75 -2.45
N GLY A 73 -3.30 -7.34 -1.44
CA GLY A 73 -1.87 -7.28 -1.23
C GLY A 73 -1.35 -6.02 -0.53
N VAL A 74 -2.20 -5.04 -0.20
CA VAL A 74 -1.79 -3.84 0.55
C VAL A 74 -2.27 -3.95 1.99
N VAL A 75 -1.36 -3.78 2.94
CA VAL A 75 -1.70 -3.71 4.37
C VAL A 75 -1.25 -2.36 4.90
N CYS A 76 -2.17 -1.61 5.49
CA CYS A 76 -1.86 -0.33 6.14
C CYS A 76 -1.70 -0.50 7.65
N HIS A 77 -0.90 0.37 8.25
CA HIS A 77 -0.76 0.46 9.69
C HIS A 77 -2.07 0.99 10.31
N ASN A 78 -2.60 0.25 11.28
CA ASN A 78 -3.92 0.49 11.88
C ASN A 78 -4.11 1.88 12.53
N LEU A 79 -3.04 2.51 13.03
CA LEU A 79 -3.11 3.83 13.67
C LEU A 79 -2.80 5.00 12.73
N THR A 80 -1.95 4.79 11.72
CA THR A 80 -1.37 5.88 10.92
C THR A 80 -1.85 5.87 9.47
N ALA A 81 -2.55 4.81 9.06
CA ALA A 81 -3.01 4.56 7.69
C ALA A 81 -1.90 4.50 6.62
N HIS A 82 -0.62 4.56 7.01
CA HIS A 82 0.50 4.35 6.10
C HIS A 82 0.52 2.93 5.57
N VAL A 83 0.79 2.75 4.28
CA VAL A 83 1.10 1.45 3.69
C VAL A 83 2.30 0.86 4.40
N HIS A 84 2.07 -0.25 5.09
CA HIS A 84 3.02 -0.90 5.97
C HIS A 84 3.58 -2.18 5.36
N GLU A 85 2.75 -2.95 4.65
CA GLU A 85 3.17 -4.18 3.99
C GLU A 85 2.62 -4.25 2.57
N LEU A 86 3.44 -4.82 1.69
CA LEU A 86 3.08 -5.08 0.30
C LEU A 86 3.36 -6.54 -0.05
N HIS A 87 2.29 -7.29 -0.28
CA HIS A 87 2.26 -8.72 -0.55
C HIS A 87 1.90 -8.99 -2.00
N LEU A 88 2.92 -9.22 -2.83
CA LEU A 88 2.78 -9.45 -4.27
C LEU A 88 3.37 -10.79 -4.71
N ARG A 89 3.61 -11.71 -3.76
CA ARG A 89 4.03 -13.08 -4.03
C ARG A 89 3.04 -13.81 -4.93
N SER A 90 3.51 -14.59 -5.90
CA SER A 90 2.65 -15.60 -6.56
C SER A 90 2.72 -16.92 -5.82
N ILE A 91 1.59 -17.64 -5.73
CA ILE A 91 1.50 -18.87 -4.96
C ILE A 91 1.60 -20.04 -5.95
N PRO A 92 2.71 -20.80 -5.97
CA PRO A 92 2.79 -22.00 -6.79
C PRO A 92 1.77 -23.04 -6.33
N PRO A 93 1.25 -23.88 -7.24
CA PRO A 93 0.33 -24.95 -6.86
C PRO A 93 1.03 -25.93 -5.92
N ILE A 94 0.25 -26.48 -4.99
CA ILE A 94 0.71 -27.51 -4.05
C ILE A 94 0.22 -28.84 -4.61
N TRP A 95 1.13 -29.76 -4.86
CA TRP A 95 0.75 -31.13 -5.16
C TRP A 95 0.07 -31.76 -3.93
N ASP A 96 -1.15 -32.23 -4.09
CA ASP A 96 -1.82 -33.09 -3.12
C ASP A 96 -2.18 -34.45 -3.74
N ASP A 97 -2.30 -35.49 -2.90
CA ASP A 97 -2.52 -36.88 -3.35
C ASP A 97 -3.88 -37.10 -4.04
N PHE A 98 -4.77 -36.09 -4.03
CA PHE A 98 -6.08 -36.12 -4.66
C PHE A 98 -6.12 -35.36 -6.00
N THR A 99 -5.08 -34.58 -6.32
CA THR A 99 -4.95 -33.88 -7.61
C THR A 99 -4.49 -34.85 -8.70
N THR A 100 -5.24 -34.88 -9.81
CA THR A 100 -4.79 -35.59 -11.01
C THR A 100 -3.70 -34.81 -11.73
N ASP A 101 -2.80 -35.48 -12.45
CA ASP A 101 -1.75 -34.86 -13.27
C ASP A 101 -2.31 -33.72 -14.14
N LYS A 102 -3.47 -33.95 -14.76
CA LYS A 102 -4.14 -32.96 -15.61
C LYS A 102 -4.60 -31.71 -14.86
N GLN A 103 -5.08 -31.87 -13.61
CA GLN A 103 -5.47 -30.72 -12.78
C GLN A 103 -4.24 -29.93 -12.37
N TYR A 104 -3.20 -30.62 -11.93
CA TYR A 104 -1.94 -29.98 -11.55
C TYR A 104 -1.31 -29.22 -12.72
N ASP A 105 -1.31 -29.77 -13.94
CA ASP A 105 -0.84 -29.07 -15.13
C ASP A 105 -1.62 -27.77 -15.39
N ALA A 106 -2.94 -27.80 -15.26
CA ALA A 106 -3.78 -26.62 -15.44
C ALA A 106 -3.51 -25.55 -14.35
N GLU A 107 -3.23 -25.97 -13.12
CA GLU A 107 -2.85 -25.08 -12.02
C GLU A 107 -1.48 -24.46 -12.23
N ILE A 108 -0.51 -25.23 -12.72
CA ILE A 108 0.82 -24.73 -13.11
C ILE A 108 0.68 -23.64 -14.17
N GLU A 109 -0.07 -23.90 -15.24
CA GLU A 109 -0.30 -22.89 -16.27
C GLU A 109 -0.98 -21.63 -15.72
N ALA A 110 -1.95 -21.79 -14.81
CA ALA A 110 -2.63 -20.65 -14.19
C ALA A 110 -1.68 -19.86 -13.30
N TRP A 111 -0.84 -20.53 -12.51
CA TRP A 111 0.19 -19.92 -11.68
C TRP A 111 1.20 -19.15 -12.53
N GLU A 112 1.70 -19.74 -13.62
CA GLU A 112 2.66 -19.09 -14.50
C GLU A 112 2.10 -17.81 -15.13
N ARG A 113 0.83 -17.83 -15.55
CA ARG A 113 0.12 -16.64 -16.04
C ARG A 113 -0.13 -15.58 -14.95
N SER A 114 -0.10 -15.99 -13.68
CA SER A 114 -0.34 -15.11 -12.52
C SER A 114 0.90 -14.36 -12.02
N MET A 115 2.09 -14.76 -12.50
CA MET A 115 3.35 -14.15 -12.10
C MET A 115 3.45 -12.72 -12.60
N PHE A 116 3.82 -11.81 -11.72
CA PHE A 116 4.18 -10.45 -12.11
C PHE A 116 5.49 -10.45 -12.89
N GLY A 117 5.56 -9.58 -13.90
CA GLY A 117 6.80 -9.23 -14.59
C GLY A 117 6.98 -7.72 -14.70
N GLY A 118 7.74 -7.27 -15.69
CA GLY A 118 8.02 -5.85 -15.91
C GLY A 118 9.19 -5.36 -15.06
N LYS A 119 9.06 -4.16 -14.48
CA LYS A 119 10.13 -3.53 -13.70
C LYS A 119 9.61 -2.87 -12.43
N LEU A 120 10.45 -2.87 -11.40
CA LEU A 120 10.18 -2.11 -10.19
C LEU A 120 10.44 -0.61 -10.44
N HIS A 121 9.45 0.23 -10.13
CA HIS A 121 9.49 1.67 -10.41
C HIS A 121 9.86 2.48 -9.15
N PRO A 122 10.66 3.56 -9.26
CA PRO A 122 11.07 4.37 -8.11
C PRO A 122 9.96 5.07 -7.33
N SER A 123 8.72 5.08 -7.83
CA SER A 123 7.58 5.60 -7.05
C SER A 123 7.40 4.87 -5.71
N LEU A 124 7.90 3.64 -5.58
CA LEU A 124 7.95 2.93 -4.30
C LEU A 124 8.71 3.68 -3.19
N LEU A 125 9.58 4.65 -3.54
CA LEU A 125 10.28 5.49 -2.56
C LEU A 125 9.35 6.40 -1.75
N ASP A 126 8.13 6.64 -2.23
CA ASP A 126 7.12 7.41 -1.51
C ASP A 126 6.46 6.60 -0.39
N LEU A 127 6.63 5.27 -0.36
CA LEU A 127 6.17 4.37 0.71
C LEU A 127 7.18 4.35 1.87
N LYS A 128 7.36 5.50 2.52
CA LYS A 128 8.42 5.76 3.53
C LYS A 128 8.31 4.91 4.79
N HIS A 129 7.16 4.26 4.98
CA HIS A 129 6.85 3.43 6.14
C HIS A 129 6.68 1.95 5.79
N LEU A 130 7.01 1.57 4.55
CA LEU A 130 6.93 0.18 4.10
C LEU A 130 7.94 -0.66 4.88
N ASN A 131 7.43 -1.64 5.61
CA ASN A 131 8.17 -2.51 6.50
C ASN A 131 8.43 -3.87 5.87
N TYR A 132 7.42 -4.42 5.20
CA TYR A 132 7.47 -5.73 4.57
C TYR A 132 7.17 -5.62 3.07
N PHE A 133 8.04 -6.22 2.25
CA PHE A 133 7.84 -6.29 0.81
C PHE A 133 8.16 -7.68 0.27
N ASP A 134 7.14 -8.37 -0.26
CA ASP A 134 7.28 -9.71 -0.85
C ASP A 134 6.88 -9.71 -2.33
N LEU A 135 7.86 -10.03 -3.18
CA LEU A 135 7.72 -10.23 -4.63
C LEU A 135 8.09 -11.67 -5.03
N SER A 136 8.15 -12.59 -4.09
CA SER A 136 8.64 -13.93 -4.35
C SER A 136 7.78 -14.70 -5.35
N PHE A 137 8.39 -15.68 -6.02
CA PHE A 137 7.74 -16.53 -7.02
C PHE A 137 7.11 -15.76 -8.19
N ASN A 138 7.72 -14.64 -8.60
CA ASN A 138 7.33 -13.88 -9.77
C ASN A 138 8.34 -14.05 -10.92
N ASN A 139 8.12 -13.39 -12.06
CA ASN A 139 8.97 -13.48 -13.24
C ASN A 139 9.47 -12.10 -13.71
N PHE A 140 10.42 -11.52 -12.97
CA PHE A 140 11.10 -10.27 -13.32
C PHE A 140 12.32 -10.48 -14.24
N SER A 141 12.38 -11.57 -15.00
CA SER A 141 13.56 -11.95 -15.81
C SER A 141 14.03 -10.93 -16.85
N ALA A 142 13.20 -9.94 -17.18
CA ALA A 142 13.57 -8.81 -18.05
C ALA A 142 14.23 -7.63 -17.28
N SER A 143 14.44 -7.73 -15.97
CA SER A 143 14.85 -6.60 -15.13
C SER A 143 15.83 -7.00 -14.02
N PRO A 144 16.81 -6.14 -13.67
CA PRO A 144 17.62 -6.34 -12.48
C PRO A 144 16.90 -5.88 -11.21
N ILE A 145 17.42 -6.30 -10.05
CA ILE A 145 17.03 -5.69 -8.76
C ILE A 145 17.49 -4.22 -8.78
N PRO A 146 16.59 -3.24 -8.65
CA PRO A 146 17.00 -1.84 -8.75
C PRO A 146 17.68 -1.35 -7.47
N SER A 147 18.72 -0.53 -7.63
CA SER A 147 19.51 0.00 -6.51
C SER A 147 18.72 0.92 -5.57
N PHE A 148 17.62 1.53 -6.03
CA PHE A 148 16.79 2.40 -5.19
C PHE A 148 16.16 1.66 -4.01
N LEU A 149 16.01 0.33 -4.08
CA LEU A 149 15.53 -0.46 -2.93
C LEU A 149 16.42 -0.23 -1.70
N GLY A 150 17.72 0.03 -1.89
CA GLY A 150 18.65 0.40 -0.82
C GLY A 150 18.33 1.71 -0.08
N SER A 151 17.42 2.54 -0.62
CA SER A 151 16.98 3.79 0.02
C SER A 151 15.75 3.62 0.90
N MET A 152 15.07 2.46 0.87
CA MET A 152 13.83 2.19 1.61
C MET A 152 14.12 1.75 3.04
N LYS A 153 14.61 2.69 3.87
CA LYS A 153 15.17 2.40 5.22
C LYS A 153 14.19 1.81 6.23
N SER A 154 12.88 1.91 6.00
CA SER A 154 11.85 1.35 6.88
C SER A 154 11.71 -0.17 6.75
N LEU A 155 12.23 -0.77 5.66
CA LEU A 155 12.13 -2.20 5.41
C LEU A 155 12.83 -2.99 6.51
N THR A 156 12.11 -3.94 7.09
CA THR A 156 12.65 -4.98 7.98
C THR A 156 12.64 -6.35 7.31
N SER A 157 11.79 -6.55 6.30
CA SER A 157 11.70 -7.80 5.54
C SER A 157 11.59 -7.52 4.04
N LEU A 158 12.51 -8.09 3.27
CA LEU A 158 12.50 -8.05 1.80
C LEU A 158 12.63 -9.47 1.25
N ASN A 159 11.60 -9.94 0.56
CA ASN A 159 11.59 -11.24 -0.08
C ASN A 159 11.51 -11.12 -1.59
N LEU A 160 12.63 -11.40 -2.28
CA LEU A 160 12.74 -11.43 -3.73
C LEU A 160 13.05 -12.86 -4.24
N SER A 161 12.82 -13.87 -3.39
CA SER A 161 13.16 -15.26 -3.73
C SER A 161 12.33 -15.79 -4.89
N HIS A 162 12.93 -16.60 -5.75
CA HIS A 162 12.29 -17.18 -6.94
C HIS A 162 11.60 -16.13 -7.84
N ALA A 163 12.02 -14.86 -7.77
CA ALA A 163 11.43 -13.78 -8.57
C ALA A 163 12.12 -13.59 -9.95
N ARG A 164 13.12 -14.42 -10.25
CA ARG A 164 13.85 -14.50 -11.52
C ARG A 164 14.54 -13.20 -11.96
N PHE A 165 14.83 -12.28 -11.05
CA PHE A 165 15.66 -11.11 -11.36
C PHE A 165 17.02 -11.52 -11.96
N VAL A 166 17.52 -10.71 -12.89
CA VAL A 166 18.79 -10.93 -13.59
C VAL A 166 19.84 -9.88 -13.20
N GLY A 167 21.09 -10.10 -13.61
CA GLY A 167 22.17 -9.14 -13.36
C GLY A 167 22.74 -9.24 -11.94
N LEU A 168 23.41 -8.18 -11.48
CA LEU A 168 24.09 -8.17 -10.19
C LEU A 168 23.15 -7.77 -9.05
N ILE A 169 23.42 -8.31 -7.86
CA ILE A 169 22.77 -7.85 -6.63
C ILE A 169 23.34 -6.45 -6.30
N PRO A 170 22.50 -5.40 -6.22
CA PRO A 170 23.00 -4.06 -5.93
C PRO A 170 23.52 -3.97 -4.50
N HIS A 171 24.80 -3.57 -4.34
CA HIS A 171 25.41 -3.37 -3.01
C HIS A 171 24.67 -2.35 -2.15
N GLN A 172 23.86 -1.47 -2.76
CA GLN A 172 22.99 -0.52 -2.07
C GLN A 172 21.97 -1.21 -1.15
N LEU A 173 21.64 -2.49 -1.35
CA LEU A 173 20.84 -3.25 -0.38
C LEU A 173 21.51 -3.30 1.00
N GLY A 174 22.85 -3.23 1.06
CA GLY A 174 23.60 -3.10 2.32
C GLY A 174 23.31 -1.82 3.09
N ASN A 175 22.68 -0.82 2.46
CA ASN A 175 22.28 0.40 3.16
C ASN A 175 20.95 0.24 3.94
N LEU A 176 20.25 -0.89 3.83
CA LEU A 176 18.99 -1.16 4.54
C LEU A 176 19.24 -1.49 6.03
N SER A 177 19.54 -0.47 6.83
CA SER A 177 20.01 -0.62 8.21
C SER A 177 19.00 -1.27 9.18
N ASN A 178 17.71 -1.30 8.83
CA ASN A 178 16.66 -1.93 9.65
C ASN A 178 16.27 -3.33 9.14
N LEU A 179 16.93 -3.84 8.09
CA LEU A 179 16.58 -5.13 7.49
C LEU A 179 17.00 -6.29 8.40
N HIS A 180 16.03 -7.11 8.78
CA HIS A 180 16.23 -8.32 9.58
C HIS A 180 16.13 -9.58 8.73
N PHE A 181 15.33 -9.53 7.65
CA PHE A 181 15.15 -10.64 6.74
C PHE A 181 15.36 -10.19 5.29
N LEU A 182 16.28 -10.87 4.60
CA LEU A 182 16.53 -10.70 3.18
C LEU A 182 16.57 -12.09 2.54
N ASN A 183 15.64 -12.36 1.64
CA ASN A 183 15.68 -13.58 0.84
C ASN A 183 15.85 -13.25 -0.65
N LEU A 184 16.95 -13.72 -1.22
CA LEU A 184 17.32 -13.58 -2.63
C LEU A 184 17.50 -14.95 -3.31
N GLU A 185 17.09 -16.04 -2.65
CA GLU A 185 17.17 -17.42 -3.15
C GLU A 185 16.54 -17.52 -4.53
N SER A 186 17.17 -18.22 -5.48
CA SER A 186 16.67 -18.37 -6.85
C SER A 186 16.48 -17.05 -7.64
N SER A 187 17.16 -15.96 -7.26
CA SER A 187 17.53 -14.93 -8.24
C SER A 187 18.77 -15.44 -8.99
N ASN A 188 18.81 -15.39 -10.32
CA ASN A 188 20.00 -15.78 -11.12
C ASN A 188 21.11 -14.70 -11.00
N ALA A 189 21.23 -14.08 -9.82
CA ALA A 189 22.10 -12.95 -9.59
C ALA A 189 23.48 -13.45 -9.19
N ILE A 190 24.47 -13.12 -10.02
CA ILE A 190 25.87 -13.49 -9.80
C ILE A 190 26.41 -12.60 -8.67
N LEU A 191 26.93 -13.22 -7.61
CA LEU A 191 27.65 -12.56 -6.53
C LEU A 191 29.09 -12.27 -7.00
N HIS A 192 29.52 -11.01 -6.90
CA HIS A 192 30.92 -10.61 -6.96
C HIS A 192 31.25 -9.78 -5.72
#